data_AF-A0A7R9I9Q0-F1
#
_entry.id   AF-A0A7R9I9Q0-F1
#
_cell.length_a   1.000
_cell.length_b   1.000
_cell.length_c   1.000
_cell.angle_alpha   90.00
_cell.angle_beta   90.00
_cell.angle_gamma   90.00
#
_symmetry.space_group_name_H-M   'P 1'
#
loop_
_entity.id
_entity.type
_entity.pdbx_description
1 polymer ?
#
loop_
_entity_poly.entity_id
_entity_poly.type
_entity_poly.pdbx_seq_one_letter_code
_entity_poly.pdbx_strand_id
1 'polypeptide(L)'
;QYMERMQLEYHEEAKQKGVYVVSACGFDSVPADLGTIFLVDKFKGDVNSVETYLQSWNKSEHKGPSIHYGTWESAVYGLAHAGELRPLREKLYPKRLPQMLPKLKPR
;
A
#
# COMPACT_ATOMS: atom_id res chain seq x y z
N GLN A 1 8.88 -4.42 -3.60
CA GLN A 1 9.54 -5.52 -4.32
C GLN A 1 8.84 -6.82 -3.97
N TYR A 2 8.84 -7.20 -2.69
CA TYR A 2 8.23 -8.45 -2.24
C TYR A 2 6.76 -8.58 -2.66
N MET A 3 5.92 -7.59 -2.35
CA MET A 3 4.48 -7.65 -2.68
C MET A 3 4.23 -7.81 -4.19
N GLU A 4 4.91 -7.00 -5.02
CA GLU A 4 4.79 -7.10 -6.46
C GLU A 4 5.30 -8.45 -7.00
N ARG A 5 6.40 -8.97 -6.46
CA ARG A 5 6.91 -10.30 -6.87
C ARG A 5 5.93 -11.41 -6.50
N MET A 6 5.39 -11.40 -5.28
CA MET A 6 4.41 -12.40 -4.84
C MET A 6 3.16 -12.40 -5.73
N GLN A 7 2.68 -11.21 -6.10
CA GLN A 7 1.58 -11.09 -7.04
C GLN A 7 1.95 -11.66 -8.42
N LEU A 8 3.13 -11.31 -8.95
CA LEU A 8 3.56 -11.73 -10.27
C LEU A 8 3.73 -13.26 -10.37
N GLU A 9 4.26 -13.88 -9.33
CA GLU A 9 4.59 -15.31 -9.33
C GLU A 9 3.39 -16.20 -8.99
N TYR A 10 2.53 -15.78 -8.05
CA TYR A 10 1.54 -16.68 -7.44
C TYR A 10 0.08 -16.30 -7.71
N HIS A 11 -0.22 -15.16 -8.33
CA HIS A 11 -1.61 -14.72 -8.51
C HIS A 11 -2.46 -15.76 -9.27
N GLU A 12 -1.97 -16.26 -10.40
CA GLU A 12 -2.73 -17.22 -11.22
C GLU A 12 -2.89 -18.57 -10.51
N GLU A 13 -1.87 -19.06 -9.82
CA GLU A 13 -1.95 -20.31 -9.07
C GLU A 13 -2.94 -20.18 -7.90
N ALA A 14 -2.86 -19.09 -7.14
CA ALA A 14 -3.79 -18.82 -6.04
C ALA A 14 -5.23 -18.75 -6.54
N LYS A 15 -5.46 -18.10 -7.68
CA LYS A 15 -6.78 -18.03 -8.34
C LYS A 15 -7.30 -19.40 -8.76
N GLN A 16 -6.47 -20.24 -9.38
CA GLN A 16 -6.86 -21.60 -9.77
C GLN A 16 -7.23 -22.48 -8.56
N LYS A 17 -6.57 -22.26 -7.43
CA LYS A 17 -6.81 -22.99 -6.18
C LYS A 17 -7.91 -22.38 -5.31
N GLY A 18 -8.49 -21.24 -5.70
CA GLY A 18 -9.48 -20.52 -4.89
C GLY A 18 -8.91 -19.96 -3.57
N VAL A 19 -7.62 -19.64 -3.54
CA VAL A 19 -6.91 -19.09 -2.36
C VAL A 19 -6.68 -17.59 -2.56
N TYR A 20 -6.82 -16.84 -1.47
CA TYR A 20 -6.48 -15.41 -1.44
C TYR A 20 -5.12 -15.20 -0.80
N VAL A 21 -4.25 -14.46 -1.48
CA VAL A 21 -2.99 -13.95 -0.94
C VAL A 21 -3.17 -12.45 -0.71
N VAL A 22 -3.31 -12.06 0.55
CA VAL A 22 -3.56 -10.66 0.93
C VAL A 22 -2.27 -10.04 1.43
N SER A 23 -1.71 -9.11 0.67
CA SER A 23 -0.60 -8.24 1.10
C SER A 23 -1.11 -7.00 1.82
N ALA A 24 -0.22 -6.26 2.48
CA ALA A 24 -0.56 -4.99 3.14
C ALA A 24 -1.75 -5.11 4.11
N CYS A 25 -1.81 -6.17 4.92
CA CYS A 25 -2.86 -6.38 5.92
C CYS A 25 -2.47 -5.86 7.32
N GLY A 26 -1.53 -4.91 7.39
CA GLY A 26 -0.98 -4.38 8.63
C GLY A 26 -1.77 -3.22 9.22
N PHE A 27 -1.27 -2.70 10.35
CA PHE A 27 -1.88 -1.58 11.09
C PHE A 27 -1.98 -0.27 10.29
N ASP A 28 -1.02 0.03 9.43
CA ASP A 28 -1.04 1.24 8.61
C ASP A 28 -2.00 1.14 7.42
N SER A 29 -2.27 -0.10 6.98
CA SER A 29 -2.95 -0.38 5.72
C SER A 29 -4.45 -0.62 5.94
N VAL A 30 -4.83 -1.61 6.77
CA VAL A 30 -6.24 -1.98 6.95
C VAL A 30 -7.09 -0.82 7.50
N PRO A 31 -6.68 -0.08 8.55
CA PRO A 31 -7.44 1.07 9.03
C PRO A 31 -7.55 2.20 8.00
N ALA A 32 -6.50 2.44 7.20
CA ALA A 32 -6.52 3.46 6.15
C ALA A 32 -7.48 3.07 5.01
N ASP A 33 -7.46 1.81 4.58
CA ASP A 33 -8.35 1.28 3.55
C ASP A 33 -9.81 1.28 4.01
N LEU A 34 -10.08 0.86 5.25
CA LEU A 34 -11.44 0.90 5.81
C LEU A 34 -11.99 2.32 5.87
N GLY A 35 -11.19 3.30 6.31
CA GLY A 35 -11.58 4.71 6.30
C GLY A 35 -11.86 5.24 4.90
N THR A 36 -11.05 4.84 3.92
CA THR A 36 -11.22 5.21 2.51
C THR A 36 -12.51 4.61 1.94
N ILE A 37 -12.77 3.32 2.17
CA ILE A 37 -13.99 2.64 1.72
C ILE A 37 -15.24 3.32 2.32
N PHE A 38 -15.21 3.62 3.63
CA PHE A 38 -16.30 4.33 4.28
C PHE A 38 -16.54 5.71 3.65
N LEU A 39 -15.48 6.48 3.39
CA LEU A 39 -15.60 7.79 2.76
C LEU A 39 -16.25 7.68 1.37
N VAL A 40 -15.75 6.76 0.53
CA VAL A 40 -16.27 6.52 -0.83
C VAL A 40 -17.76 6.16 -0.80
N ASP A 41 -18.17 5.27 0.10
CA ASP A 41 -19.58 4.88 0.25
C ASP A 41 -20.48 6.06 0.68
N LYS A 42 -19.97 6.97 1.53
CA LYS A 42 -20.77 8.08 2.07
C LYS A 42 -20.72 9.36 1.25
N PHE A 43 -19.77 9.52 0.32
CA PHE A 43 -19.55 10.78 -0.40
C PHE A 43 -20.69 11.16 -1.38
N LYS A 44 -21.51 10.19 -1.81
CA LYS A 44 -22.64 10.41 -2.76
C LYS A 44 -22.19 11.09 -4.06
N GLY A 45 -21.11 10.58 -4.65
CA GLY A 45 -20.50 11.05 -5.90
C GLY A 45 -19.13 10.40 -6.11
N ASP A 46 -18.39 10.88 -7.10
CA ASP A 46 -17.04 10.37 -7.38
C ASP A 46 -16.00 10.99 -6.43
N VAL A 47 -15.27 10.15 -5.71
CA VAL A 47 -14.13 10.58 -4.89
C VAL A 47 -12.91 10.76 -5.79
N ASN A 48 -12.43 12.00 -5.93
CA ASN A 48 -11.26 12.31 -6.74
C ASN A 48 -9.92 12.07 -6.00
N SER A 49 -9.87 12.35 -4.70
CA SER A 49 -8.68 12.08 -3.86
C SER A 49 -9.06 11.90 -2.40
N VAL A 50 -8.23 11.14 -1.69
CA VAL A 50 -8.28 10.95 -0.24
C VAL A 50 -6.88 11.18 0.29
N GLU A 51 -6.79 11.90 1.41
CA GLU A 51 -5.55 12.05 2.15
C GLU A 51 -5.75 11.55 3.56
N THR A 52 -4.83 10.70 3.98
CA THR A 52 -4.87 10.05 5.29
C THR A 52 -3.62 10.45 6.04
N TYR A 53 -3.82 10.88 7.28
CA TYR A 53 -2.73 11.31 8.16
C TYR A 53 -2.63 10.33 9.33
N LEU A 54 -1.41 9.96 9.68
CA LEU A 54 -1.12 9.22 10.90
C LEU A 54 -0.37 10.13 11.87
N GLN A 55 -0.95 10.36 13.04
CA GLN A 55 -0.28 11.03 14.14
C GLN A 55 0.00 10.02 15.24
N SER A 56 1.26 9.95 15.67
CA SER A 56 1.70 9.13 16.79
C SER A 56 2.28 10.03 17.86
N TRP A 57 1.96 9.77 19.12
CA TRP A 57 2.49 10.51 20.27
C TRP A 57 2.77 9.56 21.42
N ASN A 58 3.82 9.87 22.18
CA ASN A 58 4.15 9.18 23.42
C ASN A 58 3.69 10.04 24.60
N LYS A 59 3.08 9.41 25.62
CA LYS A 59 2.64 10.12 26.84
C LYS A 59 3.81 10.57 27.73
N SER A 60 4.99 9.98 27.53
CA SER A 60 6.22 10.28 28.26
C SER A 60 7.41 10.26 27.30
N GLU A 61 8.56 10.76 27.74
CA GLU A 61 9.81 10.66 27.00
C GLU A 61 10.15 9.17 26.77
N HIS A 62 10.08 8.72 25.51
CA HIS A 62 10.41 7.33 25.14
C HIS A 62 11.86 7.26 24.70
N LYS A 63 12.71 6.60 25.49
CA LYS A 63 14.12 6.33 25.13
C LYS A 63 14.22 4.89 24.63
N GLY A 64 14.04 4.69 23.33
CA GLY A 64 14.11 3.38 22.71
C GLY A 64 13.57 3.37 21.28
N PRO A 65 13.66 2.22 20.58
CA PRO A 65 13.07 2.07 19.25
C PRO A 65 11.56 2.25 19.32
N SER A 66 11.02 3.01 18.37
CA SER A 66 9.58 3.30 18.25
C SER A 66 8.88 2.41 17.21
N ILE A 67 9.64 1.57 16.49
CA ILE A 67 9.14 0.68 15.44
C ILE A 67 9.50 -0.77 15.76
N HIS A 68 8.63 -1.69 15.38
CA HIS A 68 8.88 -3.11 15.54
C HIS A 68 9.96 -3.59 14.57
N TYR A 69 10.69 -4.64 14.96
CA TYR A 69 11.78 -5.22 14.16
C TYR A 69 11.36 -5.54 12.72
N GLY A 70 10.20 -6.17 12.52
CA GLY A 70 9.70 -6.50 11.18
C GLY A 70 9.45 -5.28 10.29
N THR A 71 9.06 -4.13 10.87
CA THR A 71 8.92 -2.87 10.13
C THR A 71 10.29 -2.35 9.70
N TRP A 72 11.26 -2.38 10.62
CA TRP A 72 12.63 -1.97 10.32
C TRP A 72 13.26 -2.84 9.23
N GLU A 73 13.16 -4.15 9.36
CA GLU A 73 13.65 -5.11 8.36
C GLU A 73 13.01 -4.86 7.00
N SER A 74 11.69 -4.68 6.95
CA SER A 74 10.96 -4.36 5.71
C SER A 74 11.46 -3.06 5.07
N ALA A 75 11.79 -2.05 5.87
CA ALA A 75 12.35 -0.78 5.37
C ALA A 75 13.75 -0.98 4.76
N VAL A 76 14.61 -1.76 5.42
CA VAL A 76 15.96 -2.09 4.90
C VAL A 76 15.85 -2.80 3.55
N TYR A 77 15.05 -3.87 3.46
CA TYR A 77 14.85 -4.59 2.19
C TYR A 77 14.14 -3.73 1.14
N GLY A 78 13.20 -2.87 1.56
CA GLY A 78 12.51 -1.94 0.67
C GLY A 78 13.49 -1.00 -0.04
N LEU A 79 14.48 -0.48 0.70
CA LEU A 79 15.54 0.37 0.14
C LEU A 79 16.54 -0.44 -0.70
N ALA A 80 17.02 -1.57 -0.17
CA ALA A 80 18.02 -2.41 -0.84
C ALA A 80 17.54 -2.88 -2.23
N HIS A 81 16.24 -3.14 -2.38
CA HIS A 81 15.65 -3.66 -3.61
C HIS A 81 14.77 -2.64 -4.35
N ALA A 82 14.90 -1.34 -4.07
CA ALA A 82 14.07 -0.30 -4.69
C ALA A 82 14.18 -0.29 -6.23
N GLY A 83 15.36 -0.59 -6.77
CA GLY A 83 15.61 -0.65 -8.22
C GLY A 83 14.84 -1.75 -8.95
N GLU A 84 14.40 -2.79 -8.24
CA GLU A 84 13.64 -3.92 -8.82
C GLU A 84 12.16 -3.60 -9.03
N LEU A 85 11.65 -2.54 -8.39
CA LEU A 85 10.22 -2.18 -8.45
C LEU A 85 9.75 -1.87 -9.87
N ARG A 86 10.53 -1.11 -10.63
CA ARG A 86 10.17 -0.70 -11.99
C ARG A 86 9.97 -1.91 -12.91
N PRO A 87 10.94 -2.82 -13.11
CA PRO A 87 10.75 -3.96 -14.00
C PRO A 87 9.64 -4.91 -13.53
N LEU A 88 9.44 -5.07 -12.21
CA LEU A 88 8.31 -5.86 -11.69
C LEU A 88 6.96 -5.24 -12.06
N ARG A 89 6.82 -3.92 -11.88
CA ARG A 89 5.58 -3.19 -12.21
C ARG A 89 5.30 -3.16 -13.71
N GLU A 90 6.33 -3.06 -14.55
CA GLU A 90 6.17 -3.15 -16.01
C GLU A 90 5.62 -4.52 -16.45
N LYS A 91 6.02 -5.62 -15.78
CA LYS A 91 5.47 -6.96 -16.03
C LYS A 91 4.04 -7.11 -15.53
N LEU A 92 3.74 -6.63 -14.32
CA LEU A 92 2.41 -6.72 -13.71
C LEU A 92 1.36 -5.84 -14.40
N TYR A 93 1.77 -4.64 -14.83
CA TYR A 93 0.87 -3.61 -15.34
C TYR A 93 1.28 -3.19 -16.76
N PRO A 94 1.16 -4.09 -17.75
CA PRO A 94 1.57 -3.79 -19.13
C PRO A 94 0.71 -2.69 -19.77
N LYS A 95 -0.53 -2.51 -19.28
CA LYS A 95 -1.42 -1.42 -19.68
C LYS A 95 -1.39 -0.34 -18.60
N ARG A 96 -1.10 0.90 -18.98
CA ARG A 96 -1.15 2.04 -18.06
C ARG A 96 -2.59 2.33 -17.65
N LEU A 97 -2.74 2.77 -16.40
CA LEU A 97 -4.01 3.30 -15.91
C LEU A 97 -4.42 4.56 -16.69
N PRO A 98 -5.72 4.82 -16.84
CA PRO A 98 -6.23 6.03 -17.47
C PRO A 98 -5.80 7.28 -16.67
N GLN A 99 -5.84 8.45 -17.33
CA GLN A 99 -5.60 9.71 -16.62
C GLN A 99 -6.77 9.98 -15.66
N MET A 100 -6.45 10.25 -14.39
CA MET A 100 -7.42 10.68 -13.40
C MET A 100 -7.75 12.16 -13.61
N LEU A 101 -9.04 12.47 -13.81
CA LEU A 101 -9.57 13.81 -14.01
C LEU A 101 -10.64 14.12 -12.95
N PRO A 102 -10.80 15.40 -12.53
CA PRO A 102 -9.91 16.53 -12.82
C PRO A 102 -8.52 16.35 -12.20
N LYS A 103 -7.50 16.95 -12.84
CA LYS A 103 -6.14 17.00 -12.26
C LYS A 103 -6.14 17.95 -11.08
N LEU A 104 -5.69 17.47 -9.93
CA LEU A 104 -5.49 18.30 -8.75
C LEU A 104 -4.25 19.18 -8.92
N LYS A 105 -4.33 20.42 -8.43
CA LYS A 105 -3.16 21.28 -8.34
C LYS A 105 -2.22 20.73 -7.25
N PRO A 106 -0.89 20.81 -7.42
CA PRO A 106 0.04 20.56 -6.33
C PRO A 106 -0.33 21.44 -5.14
N ARG A 107 -0.26 20.88 -3.93
CA ARG A 107 -0.47 21.61 -2.68
C ARG A 107 0.83 22.23 -2.20
#